data_AF-K2MNB0-F1
#
_entry.id   AF-K2MNB0-F1
#
_cell.length_a   1.000
_cell.length_b   1.000
_cell.length_c   1.000
_cell.angle_alpha   90.00
_cell.angle_beta   90.00
_cell.angle_gamma   90.00
#
_symmetry.space_group_name_H-M   'P 1'
#
loop_
_entity.id
_entity.type
_entity.pdbx_description
1 polymer ?
#
loop_
_entity_poly.entity_id
_entity_poly.type
_entity_poly.pdbx_seq_one_letter_code
_entity_poly.pdbx_strand_id
1 'polypeptide(L)'
;MLPRVAAVNAPRTENRRRVTGSSGRRREEGSESERQRPHMSRRVSTSAVLLLLLVMMCCVCEAAHVVEGNSGDAQLPNEVAIFVPNKTQVEPKSGGQGNVKDLFASPSLVRAGGVMVAFVEGRTKHKDFPNYVFELSFSDIVAGYIKAVKTWQSLVAEVTKDDWKAHTVFRRGNTGPVAHRPTAITKGNKVFLLVGSYELKRNYAESSWKKEAWKINVIEGEATQPTEVQPSQPINW
;
A
#
# COMPACT_ATOMS: atom_id res chain seq x y z
N MET A 1 -56.89 16.77 -30.65
CA MET A 1 -58.02 17.72 -30.71
C MET A 1 -58.67 17.75 -29.32
N LEU A 2 -58.93 18.96 -28.81
CA LEU A 2 -59.27 19.40 -27.43
C LEU A 2 -60.49 18.69 -26.78
N PRO A 3 -60.70 18.72 -25.43
CA PRO A 3 -60.56 19.91 -24.56
C PRO A 3 -60.06 19.78 -23.11
N ARG A 4 -59.71 20.95 -22.54
CA ARG A 4 -59.52 21.30 -21.11
C ARG A 4 -60.89 21.55 -20.45
N VAL A 5 -61.04 21.24 -19.14
CA VAL A 5 -61.92 21.95 -18.18
C VAL A 5 -61.31 21.90 -16.77
N ALA A 6 -61.42 23.01 -16.05
CA ALA A 6 -60.90 23.32 -14.72
C ALA A 6 -61.81 22.82 -13.58
N ALA A 7 -61.28 22.70 -12.35
CA ALA A 7 -61.69 23.53 -11.20
C ALA A 7 -61.18 22.99 -9.85
N VAL A 8 -60.80 23.95 -9.02
CA VAL A 8 -60.50 23.93 -7.57
C VAL A 8 -61.69 23.42 -6.75
N ASN A 9 -61.43 22.75 -5.62
CA ASN A 9 -62.03 23.05 -4.30
C ASN A 9 -61.41 22.21 -3.17
N ALA A 10 -61.04 22.89 -2.08
CA ALA A 10 -60.80 22.32 -0.76
C ALA A 10 -62.03 22.60 0.13
N PRO A 11 -62.23 21.81 1.20
CA PRO A 11 -62.75 22.39 2.43
C PRO A 11 -61.95 21.98 3.68
N ARG A 12 -61.62 23.00 4.47
CA ARG A 12 -61.30 22.96 5.91
C ARG A 12 -62.60 22.83 6.71
N THR A 13 -62.55 22.12 7.85
CA THR A 13 -63.24 22.37 9.14
C THR A 13 -62.64 21.35 10.13
N GLU A 14 -61.85 21.65 11.17
CA GLU A 14 -61.97 22.48 12.38
C GLU A 14 -62.76 21.84 13.56
N ASN A 15 -62.20 22.01 14.78
CA ASN A 15 -62.72 21.82 16.16
C ASN A 15 -62.60 20.41 16.79
N ARG A 16 -62.20 20.20 18.06
CA ARG A 16 -61.94 20.97 19.31
C ARG A 16 -61.03 20.05 20.19
N ARG A 17 -60.20 20.44 21.18
CA ARG A 17 -60.48 21.22 22.40
C ARG A 17 -59.16 21.39 23.19
N ARG A 18 -59.01 22.56 23.80
CA ARG A 18 -57.96 23.09 24.70
C ARG A 18 -58.26 22.62 26.14
N VAL A 19 -57.31 22.51 27.10
CA VAL A 19 -56.93 23.56 28.09
C VAL A 19 -56.06 22.95 29.24
N THR A 20 -54.89 23.60 29.51
CA THR A 20 -54.12 23.88 30.78
C THR A 20 -54.09 22.90 31.98
N GLY A 21 -53.06 22.82 32.85
CA GLY A 21 -51.81 23.59 33.04
C GLY A 21 -51.13 23.29 34.41
N SER A 22 -49.88 23.77 34.57
CA SER A 22 -49.18 24.27 35.78
C SER A 22 -49.07 23.49 37.11
N SER A 23 -47.80 23.30 37.54
CA SER A 23 -47.18 23.49 38.89
C SER A 23 -46.14 22.39 39.12
N GLY A 24 -45.00 22.52 39.79
CA GLY A 24 -44.43 23.57 40.62
C GLY A 24 -43.45 22.89 41.60
N ARG A 25 -42.15 23.17 41.44
CA ARG A 25 -41.18 23.41 42.53
C ARG A 25 -40.68 22.25 43.44
N ARG A 26 -39.33 22.22 43.54
CA ARG A 26 -38.42 21.96 44.69
C ARG A 26 -37.76 20.57 44.87
N ARG A 27 -36.42 20.66 44.87
CA ARG A 27 -35.32 19.88 45.49
C ARG A 27 -35.74 18.95 46.65
N GLU A 28 -35.17 17.74 46.71
CA GLU A 28 -34.01 17.38 47.55
C GLU A 28 -33.60 15.90 47.33
N GLU A 29 -32.28 15.68 47.41
CA GLU A 29 -31.51 14.52 47.85
C GLU A 29 -32.14 13.10 47.86
N GLY A 30 -31.46 12.17 47.16
CA GLY A 30 -31.69 10.72 47.26
C GLY A 30 -30.58 9.96 46.53
N SER A 31 -29.85 9.15 47.29
CA SER A 31 -28.65 8.39 46.93
C SER A 31 -28.89 7.22 45.96
N GLU A 32 -27.78 6.76 45.38
CA GLU A 32 -27.52 5.41 44.84
C GLU A 32 -28.48 4.83 43.77
N SER A 33 -28.06 4.89 42.52
CA SER A 33 -28.16 3.73 41.63
C SER A 33 -27.12 3.81 40.51
N GLU A 34 -26.33 2.75 40.47
CA GLU A 34 -25.29 2.40 39.52
C GLU A 34 -25.70 2.64 38.05
N ARG A 35 -24.98 3.52 37.34
CA ARG A 35 -25.05 3.60 35.87
C ARG A 35 -24.05 2.63 35.26
N GLN A 36 -24.56 1.44 34.99
CA GLN A 36 -24.13 0.44 34.00
C GLN A 36 -22.96 0.87 33.09
N ARG A 37 -21.79 0.24 33.31
CA ARG A 37 -20.61 0.37 32.43
C ARG A 37 -20.98 -0.07 31.00
N PRO A 38 -20.69 0.74 29.96
CA PRO A 38 -20.72 0.25 28.60
C PRO A 38 -19.61 -0.79 28.46
N HIS A 39 -20.00 -2.02 28.16
CA HIS A 39 -19.10 -3.12 27.88
C HIS A 39 -18.36 -2.81 26.57
N MET A 40 -17.28 -2.03 26.64
CA MET A 40 -16.44 -1.79 25.48
C MET A 40 -15.90 -3.14 25.01
N SER A 41 -16.18 -3.39 23.75
CA SER A 41 -16.05 -4.67 23.09
C SER A 41 -14.64 -5.21 23.21
N ARG A 42 -14.51 -6.38 23.84
CA ARG A 42 -13.31 -7.24 23.80
C ARG A 42 -12.75 -7.44 22.38
N ARG A 43 -13.57 -7.19 21.35
CA ARG A 43 -13.22 -7.21 19.92
C ARG A 43 -12.23 -6.12 19.49
N VAL A 44 -12.33 -4.91 20.06
CA VAL A 44 -11.43 -3.79 19.71
C VAL A 44 -10.05 -4.04 20.31
N SER A 45 -9.99 -4.62 21.52
CA SER A 45 -8.75 -5.01 22.16
C SER A 45 -8.05 -6.17 21.42
N THR A 46 -8.78 -7.20 20.98
CA THR A 46 -8.18 -8.27 20.15
C THR A 46 -7.74 -7.77 18.78
N SER A 47 -8.47 -6.82 18.18
CA SER A 47 -8.09 -6.23 16.89
C SER A 47 -6.84 -5.36 17.01
N ALA A 48 -6.72 -4.59 18.09
CA ALA A 48 -5.54 -3.77 18.36
C ALA A 48 -4.31 -4.65 18.66
N VAL A 49 -4.48 -5.75 19.40
CA VAL A 49 -3.40 -6.71 19.69
C VAL A 49 -2.98 -7.47 18.43
N LEU A 50 -3.90 -7.89 17.56
CA LEU A 50 -3.58 -8.51 16.27
C LEU A 50 -2.83 -7.53 15.35
N LEU A 51 -3.25 -6.27 15.30
CA LEU A 51 -2.54 -5.21 14.57
C LEU A 51 -1.14 -4.98 15.15
N LEU A 52 -0.99 -4.94 16.47
CA LEU A 52 0.31 -4.81 17.12
C LEU A 52 1.22 -6.00 16.80
N LEU A 53 0.71 -7.23 16.83
CA LEU A 53 1.47 -8.43 16.45
C LEU A 53 1.88 -8.40 14.98
N LEU A 54 1.00 -7.95 14.08
CA LEU A 54 1.31 -7.82 12.66
C LEU A 54 2.39 -6.75 12.42
N VAL A 55 2.30 -5.61 13.11
CA VAL A 55 3.26 -4.51 13.02
C VAL A 55 4.61 -4.91 13.62
N MET A 56 4.62 -5.62 14.76
CA MET A 56 5.85 -6.15 15.36
C MET A 56 6.51 -7.19 14.46
N MET A 57 5.75 -8.08 13.81
CA MET A 57 6.32 -9.01 12.82
C MET A 57 6.88 -8.32 11.57
N CYS A 58 6.31 -7.18 11.15
CA CYS A 58 6.81 -6.43 10.00
C CYS A 58 7.97 -5.47 10.34
N CYS A 59 8.31 -5.28 11.63
CA CYS A 59 9.28 -4.28 12.08
C CYS A 59 10.33 -4.81 13.07
N VAL A 60 10.67 -6.11 13.04
CA VAL A 60 11.89 -6.57 13.71
C VAL A 60 13.11 -6.16 12.86
N CYS A 61 13.53 -4.91 13.02
CA CYS A 61 14.93 -4.53 12.89
C CYS A 61 15.40 -4.26 14.31
N GLU A 62 15.85 -5.30 15.00
CA GLU A 62 16.46 -5.15 16.31
C GLU A 62 17.90 -5.64 16.27
N ALA A 63 18.80 -4.75 16.70
CA ALA A 63 20.21 -5.03 16.87
C ALA A 63 20.37 -6.16 17.87
N ALA A 64 21.13 -7.19 17.49
CA ALA A 64 21.39 -8.36 18.31
C ALA A 64 21.98 -7.96 19.67
N HIS A 65 21.20 -8.17 20.73
CA HIS A 65 21.74 -8.41 22.05
C HIS A 65 21.21 -9.75 22.55
N VAL A 66 22.14 -10.64 22.89
CA VAL A 66 21.91 -12.01 23.34
C VAL A 66 21.14 -11.99 24.66
N VAL A 67 19.98 -12.63 24.68
CA VAL A 67 19.39 -13.22 25.89
C VAL A 67 18.96 -14.64 25.54
N GLU A 68 19.62 -15.58 26.20
CA GLU A 68 19.46 -17.02 26.10
C GLU A 68 18.11 -17.43 26.69
N GLY A 69 17.27 -18.07 25.87
CA GLY A 69 15.97 -18.59 26.29
C GLY A 69 15.68 -19.90 25.56
N ASN A 70 15.86 -21.01 26.26
CA ASN A 70 15.56 -22.37 25.78
C ASN A 70 14.07 -22.54 25.49
N SER A 71 13.68 -22.41 24.22
CA SER A 71 12.43 -22.96 23.68
C SER A 71 12.78 -23.68 22.38
N GLY A 72 12.39 -24.94 22.25
CA GLY A 72 12.80 -25.84 21.16
C GLY A 72 12.93 -25.15 19.81
N ASP A 73 14.17 -25.14 19.29
CA ASP A 73 14.58 -24.48 18.06
C ASP A 73 13.76 -24.97 16.86
N ALA A 74 12.64 -24.31 16.60
CA ALA A 74 12.15 -24.21 15.24
C ALA A 74 13.18 -23.37 14.49
N GLN A 75 14.09 -24.02 13.78
CA GLN A 75 15.10 -23.36 12.96
C GLN A 75 14.40 -22.28 12.11
N LEU A 76 14.77 -21.01 12.35
CA LEU A 76 14.22 -19.89 11.60
C LEU A 76 14.39 -20.16 10.10
N PRO A 77 13.38 -19.87 9.27
CA PRO A 77 13.52 -19.97 7.83
C PRO A 77 14.72 -19.16 7.36
N ASN A 78 15.48 -19.68 6.39
CA ASN A 78 16.54 -18.87 5.80
C ASN A 78 15.91 -17.64 5.13
N GLU A 79 16.45 -16.46 5.43
CA GLU A 79 15.99 -15.19 4.89
C GLU A 79 17.15 -14.42 4.23
N VAL A 80 16.84 -13.66 3.19
CA VAL A 80 17.78 -12.72 2.57
C VAL A 80 17.04 -11.47 2.11
N ALA A 81 17.62 -10.31 2.40
CA ALA A 81 17.06 -9.04 1.98
C ALA A 81 17.40 -8.75 0.51
N ILE A 82 16.37 -8.71 -0.35
CA ILE A 82 16.51 -8.42 -1.79
C ILE A 82 16.48 -6.91 -2.05
N PHE A 83 15.63 -6.18 -1.30
CA PHE A 83 15.48 -4.73 -1.38
C PHE A 83 15.67 -4.13 0.00
N VAL A 84 16.66 -3.26 0.14
CA VAL A 84 17.00 -2.60 1.40
C VAL A 84 16.81 -1.09 1.22
N PRO A 85 15.88 -0.46 1.98
CA PRO A 85 15.67 0.98 1.94
C PRO A 85 16.98 1.75 2.14
N ASN A 86 17.13 2.84 1.37
CA ASN A 86 18.31 3.70 1.37
C ASN A 86 19.64 3.03 0.99
N LYS A 87 19.62 1.75 0.54
CA LYS A 87 20.84 1.02 0.12
C LYS A 87 20.73 0.46 -1.29
N THR A 88 19.63 -0.23 -1.62
CA THR A 88 19.49 -0.83 -2.95
C THR A 88 19.41 0.24 -4.02
N GLN A 89 20.35 0.21 -4.97
CA GLN A 89 20.36 1.08 -6.13
C GLN A 89 19.27 0.68 -7.11
N VAL A 90 18.52 1.68 -7.60
CA VAL A 90 17.47 1.50 -8.59
C VAL A 90 17.83 2.26 -9.85
N GLU A 91 17.96 1.55 -10.97
CA GLU A 91 18.19 2.17 -12.28
C GLU A 91 16.85 2.63 -12.90
N PRO A 92 16.78 3.85 -13.45
CA PRO A 92 15.58 4.35 -14.11
C PRO A 92 15.35 3.67 -15.47
N LYS A 93 14.08 3.50 -15.87
CA LYS A 93 13.72 2.89 -17.17
C LYS A 93 14.27 3.67 -18.37
N SER A 94 14.33 5.00 -18.27
CA SER A 94 14.80 5.90 -19.33
C SER A 94 16.33 6.00 -19.44
N GLY A 95 17.08 5.25 -18.64
CA GLY A 95 18.53 5.47 -18.46
C GLY A 95 18.84 6.70 -17.61
N GLY A 96 20.09 6.81 -17.18
CA GLY A 96 20.58 7.87 -16.30
C GLY A 96 21.15 7.34 -14.98
N GLN A 97 21.47 8.26 -14.06
CA GLN A 97 22.03 7.90 -12.76
C GLN A 97 20.97 7.21 -11.91
N GLY A 98 21.31 6.03 -11.39
CA GLY A 98 20.47 5.31 -10.43
C GLY A 98 20.29 6.08 -9.12
N ASN A 99 19.26 5.74 -8.37
CA ASN A 99 18.98 6.32 -7.07
C ASN A 99 18.51 5.25 -6.07
N VAL A 100 18.60 5.55 -4.78
CA VAL A 100 17.99 4.71 -3.73
C VAL A 100 16.53 5.12 -3.48
N LYS A 101 15.76 4.22 -2.88
CA LYS A 101 14.37 4.47 -2.45
C LYS A 101 14.30 4.48 -0.92
N ASP A 102 13.38 5.28 -0.38
CA ASP A 102 13.19 5.43 1.08
C ASP A 102 12.44 4.24 1.70
N LEU A 103 11.63 3.54 0.89
CA LEU A 103 10.84 2.39 1.32
C LEU A 103 10.51 1.48 0.13
N PHE A 104 10.42 0.19 0.39
CA PHE A 104 9.88 -0.80 -0.53
C PHE A 104 8.63 -1.45 0.07
N ALA A 105 7.58 -1.64 -0.73
CA ALA A 105 6.30 -2.19 -0.26
C ALA A 105 5.60 -3.04 -1.33
N SER A 106 4.54 -3.74 -0.94
CA SER A 106 3.66 -4.51 -1.82
C SER A 106 4.42 -5.48 -2.74
N PRO A 107 5.14 -6.48 -2.19
CA PRO A 107 5.95 -7.38 -2.97
C PRO A 107 5.09 -8.29 -3.86
N SER A 108 5.61 -8.63 -5.04
CA SER A 108 5.09 -9.69 -5.92
C SER A 108 6.26 -10.45 -6.53
N LEU A 109 6.20 -11.78 -6.55
CA LEU A 109 7.30 -12.64 -7.00
C LEU A 109 6.80 -13.60 -8.06
N VAL A 110 7.52 -13.70 -9.18
CA VAL A 110 7.19 -14.65 -10.26
C VAL A 110 8.45 -15.26 -10.87
N ARG A 111 8.26 -16.29 -11.69
CA ARG A 111 9.31 -16.90 -12.50
C ARG A 111 8.88 -17.03 -13.95
N ALA A 112 9.72 -16.59 -14.89
CA ALA A 112 9.52 -16.69 -16.33
C ALA A 112 10.86 -16.94 -17.03
N GLY A 113 10.91 -17.84 -18.02
CA GLY A 113 12.14 -18.14 -18.77
C GLY A 113 13.34 -18.53 -17.89
N GLY A 114 13.09 -19.18 -16.74
CA GLY A 114 14.13 -19.54 -15.77
C GLY A 114 14.58 -18.42 -14.83
N VAL A 115 14.19 -17.16 -15.08
CA VAL A 115 14.50 -15.99 -14.25
C VAL A 115 13.43 -15.78 -13.19
N MET A 116 13.85 -15.53 -11.95
CA MET A 116 12.94 -15.08 -10.89
C MET A 116 12.93 -13.55 -10.85
N VAL A 117 11.73 -12.96 -10.78
CA VAL A 117 11.54 -11.51 -10.78
C VAL A 117 10.78 -11.10 -9.54
N ALA A 118 11.43 -10.29 -8.70
CA ALA A 118 10.81 -9.72 -7.51
C ALA A 118 10.39 -8.28 -7.81
N PHE A 119 9.10 -7.97 -7.72
CA PHE A 119 8.54 -6.63 -7.87
C PHE A 119 8.22 -6.03 -6.53
N VAL A 120 8.44 -4.72 -6.40
CA VAL A 120 8.05 -3.91 -5.26
C VAL A 120 7.63 -2.52 -5.72
N GLU A 121 6.82 -1.85 -4.92
CA GLU A 121 6.69 -0.40 -4.98
C GLU A 121 7.96 0.23 -4.42
N GLY A 122 8.71 0.98 -5.24
CA GLY A 122 9.84 1.78 -4.78
C GLY A 122 9.38 3.19 -4.46
N ARG A 123 9.29 3.53 -3.17
CA ARG A 123 8.76 4.81 -2.69
C ARG A 123 9.87 5.82 -2.39
N THR A 124 9.65 7.06 -2.79
CA THR A 124 10.49 8.21 -2.46
C THR A 124 9.66 9.24 -1.72
N LYS A 125 10.12 9.65 -0.53
CA LYS A 125 9.47 10.66 0.30
C LYS A 125 9.63 12.03 -0.33
N HIS A 126 8.54 12.80 -0.34
CA HIS A 126 8.60 14.19 -0.77
C HIS A 126 9.24 15.06 0.32
N LYS A 127 10.30 15.80 -0.04
CA LYS A 127 11.11 16.58 0.92
C LYS A 127 10.36 17.77 1.55
N ASP A 128 9.38 18.32 0.84
CA ASP A 128 8.63 19.51 1.31
C ASP A 128 7.54 19.21 2.36
N PHE A 129 7.33 17.93 2.74
CA PHE A 129 6.29 17.55 3.71
C PHE A 129 6.81 16.56 4.78
N PRO A 130 7.75 16.98 5.64
CA PRO A 130 8.31 16.08 6.66
C PRO A 130 7.30 15.68 7.76
N ASN A 131 6.22 16.45 7.97
CA ASN A 131 5.32 16.30 9.12
C ASN A 131 3.91 15.78 8.78
N TYR A 132 3.61 15.47 7.51
CA TYR A 132 2.35 14.81 7.15
C TYR A 132 2.54 13.30 7.27
N VAL A 133 1.85 12.71 8.24
CA VAL A 133 2.13 11.38 8.79
C VAL A 133 1.99 10.25 7.74
N PHE A 134 1.42 10.48 6.54
CA PHE A 134 1.29 9.41 5.52
C PHE A 134 1.36 9.72 4.00
N GLU A 135 1.19 10.93 3.44
CA GLU A 135 0.40 10.96 2.19
C GLU A 135 1.02 11.40 0.85
N LEU A 136 2.29 11.83 0.76
CA LEU A 136 2.88 12.17 -0.55
C LEU A 136 4.24 11.49 -0.72
N SER A 137 4.20 10.18 -0.98
CA SER A 137 5.34 9.45 -1.54
C SER A 137 5.13 9.24 -3.03
N PHE A 138 6.13 9.61 -3.82
CA PHE A 138 6.16 9.18 -5.21
C PHE A 138 6.54 7.71 -5.26
N SER A 139 5.95 6.96 -6.17
CA SER A 139 6.21 5.53 -6.29
C SER A 139 6.30 5.10 -7.74
N ASP A 140 7.31 4.28 -8.00
CA ASP A 140 7.50 3.55 -9.24
C ASP A 140 7.40 2.05 -8.92
N ILE A 141 7.12 1.22 -9.92
CA ILE A 141 7.31 -0.23 -9.77
C ILE A 141 8.74 -0.57 -10.15
N VAL A 142 9.40 -1.26 -9.23
CA VAL A 142 10.81 -1.65 -9.29
C VAL A 142 10.89 -3.18 -9.33
N ALA A 143 11.82 -3.71 -10.11
CA ALA A 143 12.08 -5.14 -10.25
C ALA A 143 13.54 -5.47 -9.93
N GLY A 144 13.75 -6.54 -9.16
CA GLY A 144 15.03 -7.22 -9.02
C GLY A 144 15.00 -8.51 -9.83
N TYR A 145 16.03 -8.75 -10.64
CA TYR A 145 16.13 -9.94 -11.49
C TYR A 145 17.13 -10.93 -10.90
N ILE A 146 16.64 -12.06 -10.42
CA ILE A 146 17.44 -13.07 -9.75
C ILE A 146 17.72 -14.18 -10.78
N LYS A 147 18.97 -14.20 -11.25
CA LYS A 147 19.44 -15.14 -12.27
C LYS A 147 19.94 -16.43 -11.59
N ALA A 148 19.89 -17.53 -12.34
CA ALA A 148 20.53 -18.79 -11.97
C ALA A 148 20.21 -19.37 -10.57
N VAL A 149 18.94 -19.29 -10.14
CA VAL A 149 18.49 -19.88 -8.87
C VAL A 149 18.39 -21.40 -8.99
N LYS A 150 19.37 -22.13 -8.44
CA LYS A 150 19.36 -23.60 -8.31
C LYS A 150 19.25 -24.06 -6.86
N THR A 151 19.88 -23.31 -5.95
CA THR A 151 19.91 -23.56 -4.51
C THR A 151 19.68 -22.26 -3.74
N TRP A 152 19.38 -22.37 -2.45
CA TRP A 152 19.31 -21.21 -1.55
C TRP A 152 20.60 -20.38 -1.59
N GLN A 153 21.77 -21.05 -1.55
CA GLN A 153 23.07 -20.37 -1.58
C GLN A 153 23.29 -19.62 -2.90
N SER A 154 22.86 -20.18 -4.04
CA SER A 154 22.95 -19.47 -5.33
C SER A 154 22.05 -18.23 -5.38
N LEU A 155 20.87 -18.28 -4.73
CA LEU A 155 19.97 -17.13 -4.62
C LEU A 155 20.61 -16.04 -3.78
N VAL A 156 21.11 -16.39 -2.59
CA VAL A 156 21.79 -15.44 -1.69
C VAL A 156 22.97 -14.80 -2.42
N ALA A 157 23.85 -15.61 -3.01
CA ALA A 157 25.01 -15.12 -3.74
C ALA A 157 24.65 -14.18 -4.90
N GLU A 158 23.49 -14.36 -5.55
CA GLU A 158 23.02 -13.47 -6.62
C GLU A 158 22.56 -12.12 -6.09
N VAL A 159 21.76 -12.10 -5.01
CA VAL A 159 21.15 -10.85 -4.48
C VAL A 159 22.09 -10.07 -3.56
N THR A 160 23.19 -10.68 -3.11
CA THR A 160 24.20 -10.02 -2.28
C THR A 160 25.46 -9.61 -3.05
N LYS A 161 25.45 -9.66 -4.39
CA LYS A 161 26.58 -9.15 -5.18
C LYS A 161 26.77 -7.65 -4.94
N ASP A 162 28.02 -7.21 -5.00
CA ASP A 162 28.37 -5.79 -4.86
C ASP A 162 27.73 -4.91 -5.95
N ASP A 163 27.46 -5.51 -7.12
CA ASP A 163 26.81 -4.86 -8.26
C ASP A 163 25.30 -5.14 -8.33
N TRP A 164 24.69 -5.68 -7.27
CA TRP A 164 23.24 -5.90 -7.22
C TRP A 164 22.50 -4.58 -7.37
N LYS A 165 21.61 -4.54 -8.38
CA LYS A 165 20.74 -3.40 -8.65
C LYS A 165 19.35 -3.86 -9.00
N ALA A 166 18.40 -3.01 -8.67
CA ALA A 166 17.03 -3.13 -9.14
C ALA A 166 16.78 -2.15 -10.29
N HIS A 167 15.67 -2.34 -11.00
CA HIS A 167 15.35 -1.54 -12.18
C HIS A 167 13.90 -1.09 -12.14
N THR A 168 13.65 0.16 -12.54
CA THR A 168 12.28 0.66 -12.71
C THR A 168 11.64 0.01 -13.92
N VAL A 169 10.53 -0.69 -13.74
CA VAL A 169 9.79 -1.35 -14.83
C VAL A 169 8.56 -0.55 -15.27
N PHE A 170 7.97 0.20 -14.34
CA PHE A 170 6.81 1.04 -14.62
C PHE A 170 6.83 2.32 -13.79
N ARG A 171 6.55 3.44 -14.45
CA ARG A 171 6.40 4.77 -13.85
C ARG A 171 5.24 5.49 -14.52
N ARG A 172 4.38 6.13 -13.73
CA ARG A 172 3.23 6.89 -14.23
C ARG A 172 3.57 8.38 -14.31
N GLY A 173 3.99 8.82 -15.49
CA GLY A 173 4.32 10.24 -15.72
C GLY A 173 5.62 10.66 -15.05
N ASN A 174 5.96 11.94 -15.18
CA ASN A 174 7.22 12.47 -14.66
C ASN A 174 7.02 13.27 -13.38
N THR A 175 5.84 13.87 -13.20
CA THR A 175 5.57 14.82 -12.13
C THR A 175 4.64 14.19 -11.11
N GLY A 176 5.19 13.77 -9.98
CA GLY A 176 4.42 13.12 -8.94
C GLY A 176 3.82 11.77 -9.32
N PRO A 177 4.63 10.84 -9.84
CA PRO A 177 4.14 9.51 -10.20
C PRO A 177 3.70 8.73 -8.98
N VAL A 178 2.64 7.97 -9.15
CA VAL A 178 2.22 6.99 -8.14
C VAL A 178 1.86 5.67 -8.83
N ALA A 179 2.53 4.60 -8.41
CA ALA A 179 2.32 3.25 -8.89
C ALA A 179 2.30 2.28 -7.70
N HIS A 180 1.23 1.49 -7.60
CA HIS A 180 0.93 0.68 -6.44
C HIS A 180 0.54 -0.74 -6.80
N ARG A 181 0.76 -1.63 -5.83
CA ARG A 181 0.30 -3.01 -5.76
C ARG A 181 0.64 -3.80 -7.03
N PRO A 182 1.94 -3.89 -7.37
CA PRO A 182 2.35 -4.73 -8.48
C PRO A 182 1.84 -6.15 -8.23
N THR A 183 1.07 -6.67 -9.17
CA THR A 183 0.56 -8.05 -9.12
C THR A 183 0.98 -8.71 -10.42
N ALA A 184 1.90 -9.66 -10.34
CA ALA A 184 2.46 -10.31 -11.52
C ALA A 184 1.95 -11.75 -11.65
N ILE A 185 1.72 -12.17 -12.90
CA ILE A 185 1.48 -13.55 -13.29
C ILE A 185 2.39 -13.91 -14.46
N THR A 186 2.61 -15.20 -14.71
CA THR A 186 3.45 -15.65 -15.83
C THR A 186 2.74 -16.67 -16.70
N LYS A 187 3.12 -16.69 -17.99
CA LYS A 187 2.69 -17.68 -18.97
C LYS A 187 3.86 -18.00 -19.89
N GLY A 188 4.49 -19.16 -19.70
CA GLY A 188 5.73 -19.51 -20.40
C GLY A 188 6.85 -18.52 -20.07
N ASN A 189 7.39 -17.85 -21.09
CA ASN A 189 8.42 -16.83 -20.93
C ASN A 189 7.87 -15.42 -20.68
N LYS A 190 6.54 -15.25 -20.74
CA LYS A 190 5.90 -13.95 -20.55
C LYS A 190 5.57 -13.68 -19.09
N VAL A 191 5.73 -12.43 -18.70
CA VAL A 191 5.29 -11.84 -17.44
C VAL A 191 4.21 -10.83 -17.75
N PHE A 192 3.08 -10.89 -17.04
CA PHE A 192 2.05 -9.85 -17.09
C PHE A 192 1.97 -9.20 -15.72
N LEU A 193 2.24 -7.90 -15.67
CA LEU A 193 2.30 -7.11 -14.46
C LEU A 193 1.12 -6.13 -14.42
N LEU A 194 0.21 -6.34 -13.48
CA LEU A 194 -0.91 -5.45 -13.19
C LEU A 194 -0.48 -4.38 -12.18
N VAL A 195 -0.76 -3.11 -12.48
CA VAL A 195 -0.36 -1.98 -11.63
C VAL A 195 -1.48 -0.94 -11.55
N GLY A 196 -1.87 -0.59 -10.32
CA GLY A 196 -2.71 0.57 -10.08
C GLY A 196 -1.86 1.84 -10.09
N SER A 197 -2.29 2.89 -10.78
CA SER A 197 -1.48 4.10 -10.92
C SER A 197 -2.30 5.38 -11.02
N TYR A 198 -1.70 6.50 -10.67
CA TYR A 198 -2.18 7.85 -10.93
C TYR A 198 -1.00 8.82 -10.94
N GLU A 199 -1.24 10.06 -11.36
CA GLU A 199 -0.26 11.14 -11.27
C GLU A 199 -0.77 12.19 -10.28
N LEU A 200 0.13 12.78 -9.51
CA LEU A 200 -0.14 13.90 -8.61
C LEU A 200 0.32 15.18 -9.29
N LYS A 201 -0.61 16.10 -9.55
CA LYS A 201 -0.31 17.41 -10.11
C LYS A 201 -0.35 18.48 -9.03
N ARG A 202 0.69 19.32 -8.98
CA ARG A 202 0.72 20.47 -8.08
C ARG A 202 -0.26 21.52 -8.57
N ASN A 203 -1.18 21.93 -7.70
CA ASN A 203 -2.00 23.12 -7.91
C ASN A 203 -1.37 24.29 -7.14
N TYR A 204 -0.76 25.22 -7.87
CA TYR A 204 -0.10 26.39 -7.27
C TYR A 204 -1.08 27.40 -6.67
N ALA A 205 -2.27 27.57 -7.25
CA ALA A 205 -3.25 28.53 -6.76
C ALA A 205 -3.81 28.15 -5.38
N GLU A 206 -3.99 26.84 -5.14
CA GLU A 206 -4.53 26.30 -3.88
C GLU A 206 -3.43 25.76 -2.96
N SER A 207 -2.15 25.86 -3.35
CA SER A 207 -1.01 25.21 -2.66
C SER A 207 -1.22 23.72 -2.35
N SER A 208 -2.01 23.02 -3.18
CA SER A 208 -2.47 21.65 -2.96
C SER A 208 -1.94 20.69 -4.02
N TRP A 209 -2.11 19.38 -3.80
CA TRP A 209 -1.88 18.36 -4.82
C TRP A 209 -3.21 17.79 -5.28
N LYS A 210 -3.41 17.72 -6.59
CA LYS A 210 -4.58 17.11 -7.21
C LYS A 210 -4.18 15.75 -7.78
N LYS A 211 -4.87 14.71 -7.33
CA LYS A 211 -4.75 13.36 -7.87
C LYS A 211 -5.49 13.28 -9.21
N GLU A 212 -4.80 12.87 -10.25
CA GLU A 212 -5.42 12.51 -11.52
C GLU A 212 -6.28 11.24 -11.41
N ALA A 213 -7.09 11.00 -12.44
CA ALA A 213 -7.89 9.79 -12.54
C ALA A 213 -7.02 8.53 -12.38
N TRP A 214 -7.45 7.65 -11.48
CA TRP A 214 -6.80 6.38 -11.24
C TRP A 214 -6.97 5.44 -12.43
N LYS A 215 -5.91 4.70 -12.77
CA LYS A 215 -5.87 3.75 -13.87
C LYS A 215 -5.26 2.44 -13.42
N ILE A 216 -5.76 1.35 -14.01
CA ILE A 216 -5.10 0.05 -14.00
C ILE A 216 -4.32 -0.08 -15.30
N ASN A 217 -3.05 -0.44 -15.21
CA ASN A 217 -2.21 -0.76 -16.37
C ASN A 217 -1.82 -2.23 -16.31
N VAL A 218 -1.74 -2.85 -17.48
CA VAL A 218 -1.12 -4.16 -17.68
C VAL A 218 0.15 -3.91 -18.48
N ILE A 219 1.30 -4.32 -17.93
CA ILE A 219 2.59 -4.29 -18.61
C ILE A 219 2.96 -5.73 -18.94
N GLU A 220 3.27 -5.99 -20.21
CA GLU A 220 3.79 -7.28 -20.66
C GLU A 220 5.31 -7.21 -20.67
N GLY A 221 5.98 -8.25 -20.17
CA GLY A 221 7.39 -8.44 -20.36
C GLY A 221 7.70 -9.86 -20.83
N GLU A 222 8.82 -10.06 -21.51
CA GLU A 222 9.25 -11.37 -21.99
C GLU A 222 10.69 -11.67 -21.58
N ALA A 223 10.90 -12.84 -20.99
CA ALA A 223 12.22 -13.32 -20.60
C ALA A 223 13.07 -13.60 -21.84
N THR A 224 14.23 -12.95 -21.91
CA THR A 224 15.22 -13.20 -22.95
C THR A 224 15.93 -14.52 -22.68
N GLN A 225 16.21 -15.29 -23.73
CA GLN A 225 17.00 -16.51 -23.61
C GLN A 225 18.41 -16.18 -23.08
N PRO A 226 19.00 -17.04 -22.24
CA PRO A 226 20.36 -16.84 -21.74
C PRO A 226 21.36 -16.91 -22.91
N THR A 227 22.03 -15.79 -23.19
CA THR A 227 23.20 -15.72 -24.08
C THR A 227 24.50 -15.90 -23.26
N GLU A 228 25.64 -16.15 -23.92
CA GLU A 228 26.97 -16.18 -23.27
C GLU A 228 27.24 -14.91 -22.43
N VAL A 229 26.71 -13.77 -22.86
CA VAL A 229 26.68 -12.53 -22.10
C VAL A 229 25.27 -12.32 -21.55
N GLN A 230 25.09 -12.47 -20.24
CA GLN A 230 23.79 -12.25 -19.62
C GLN A 230 23.47 -10.75 -19.51
N PRO A 231 22.35 -10.28 -20.08
CA PRO A 231 21.95 -8.88 -19.96
C PRO A 231 21.66 -8.53 -18.50
N SER A 232 21.92 -7.27 -18.09
CA SER A 232 21.56 -6.78 -16.74
C SER A 232 20.07 -6.92 -16.47
N GLN A 233 19.24 -6.65 -17.49
CA GLN A 233 17.79 -6.86 -17.50
C GLN A 233 17.43 -8.05 -18.41
N PRO A 234 17.18 -9.25 -17.86
CA PRO A 234 16.82 -10.43 -18.62
C PRO A 234 15.33 -10.53 -18.97
N ILE A 235 14.55 -9.49 -18.68
CA ILE A 235 13.15 -9.33 -19.10
C ILE A 235 13.06 -8.07 -19.96
N ASN A 236 12.49 -8.19 -21.16
CA ASN A 236 12.19 -7.06 -22.03
C ASN A 236 10.76 -6.56 -21.73
N TRP A 237 10.60 -5.28 -21.37
CA TRP A 237 9.36 -4.66 -20.83
C TRP A 237 8.79 -3.51 -21.67
#